data_AF-A0A0A0EX95-F1
#
_entry.id   AF-A0A0A0EX95-F1
#
_cell.length_a   1.000
_cell.length_b   1.000
_cell.length_c   1.000
_cell.angle_alpha   90.00
_cell.angle_beta   90.00
_cell.angle_gamma   90.00
#
_symmetry.space_group_name_H-M   'P 1'
#
loop_
_entity.id
_entity.type
_entity.pdbx_description
1 polymer ?
#
loop_
_entity_poly.entity_id
_entity_poly.type
_entity_poly.pdbx_seq_one_letter_code
_entity_poly.pdbx_strand_id
1 'polypeptide(L)'
;MPVAHHATRSVALSALLALCAGMAQAQDATVLQTENVRYDYAQVLRVTPVYQTLRATRVEQRCEPAKADSRIGRVVGAVKGALSRDEVEAQNGCRPVPVEREFRRPIAYDVDYVYKGARYRSRLAEDPGNRLRIRIGITPAVPGVRTR
;
A
#
# COMPACT_ATOMS: atom_id res chain seq x y z
N MET A 1 21.12 -51.27 70.20
CA MET A 1 21.17 -51.75 68.80
C MET A 1 20.01 -51.10 68.03
N PRO A 2 20.20 -49.92 67.40
CA PRO A 2 19.11 -49.13 66.83
C PRO A 2 19.26 -48.98 65.31
N VAL A 3 18.62 -49.81 64.48
CA VAL A 3 18.56 -49.55 63.03
C VAL A 3 17.34 -50.23 62.44
N ALA A 4 16.36 -49.46 61.93
CA ALA A 4 15.46 -49.88 60.82
C ALA A 4 14.31 -48.87 60.51
N HIS A 5 14.09 -47.82 61.29
CA HIS A 5 12.94 -46.92 61.03
C HIS A 5 13.22 -45.76 60.05
N HIS A 6 14.48 -45.42 59.80
CA HIS A 6 14.84 -44.34 58.87
C HIS A 6 14.78 -44.79 57.40
N ALA A 7 15.20 -46.02 57.11
CA ALA A 7 15.25 -46.54 55.73
C ALA A 7 13.85 -46.70 55.11
N THR A 8 12.87 -47.16 55.90
CA THR A 8 11.48 -47.37 55.44
C THR A 8 10.73 -46.07 55.20
N ARG A 9 10.98 -45.04 56.02
CA ARG A 9 10.41 -43.69 55.83
C ARG A 9 10.95 -43.01 54.57
N SER A 10 12.24 -43.17 54.27
CA SER A 10 12.86 -42.59 53.08
C SER A 10 12.36 -43.19 51.77
N VAL A 11 12.11 -44.50 51.73
CA VAL A 11 11.59 -45.20 50.53
C VAL A 11 10.11 -44.86 50.27
N ALA A 12 9.31 -44.70 51.33
CA ALA A 12 7.91 -44.29 51.18
C ALA A 12 7.79 -42.83 50.69
N LEU A 13 8.67 -41.94 51.16
CA LEU A 13 8.69 -40.53 50.74
C LEU A 13 9.11 -40.38 49.26
N SER A 14 10.10 -41.15 48.81
CA SER A 14 10.55 -41.13 47.41
C SER A 14 9.52 -41.74 46.45
N ALA A 15 8.78 -42.77 46.87
CA ALA A 15 7.67 -43.33 46.09
C ALA A 15 6.50 -42.33 45.95
N LEU A 16 6.19 -41.55 47.00
CA LEU A 16 5.15 -40.51 46.93
C LEU A 16 5.55 -39.34 46.03
N LEU A 17 6.82 -38.91 46.07
CA LEU A 17 7.36 -37.88 45.18
C LEU A 17 7.35 -38.31 43.71
N ALA A 18 7.58 -39.60 43.43
CA ALA A 18 7.50 -40.14 42.08
C ALA A 18 6.05 -40.18 41.53
N LEU A 19 5.04 -40.42 42.37
CA LEU A 19 3.63 -40.35 41.97
C LEU A 19 3.17 -38.92 41.62
N CYS A 20 3.68 -37.90 42.33
CA CYS A 20 3.31 -36.51 42.09
C CYS A 20 3.88 -35.95 40.76
N ALA A 21 5.00 -36.49 40.27
CA ALA A 21 5.63 -36.02 39.04
C ALA A 21 4.77 -36.26 37.77
N GLY A 22 3.86 -37.25 37.79
CA GLY A 22 2.97 -37.55 36.67
C GLY A 22 1.77 -36.62 36.53
N MET A 23 1.45 -35.80 37.54
CA MET A 23 0.24 -34.96 37.55
C MET A 23 0.46 -33.55 36.95
N ALA A 24 1.67 -33.21 36.52
CA ALA A 24 2.03 -31.85 36.07
C ALA A 24 1.86 -31.60 34.56
N GLN A 25 1.29 -32.53 33.79
CA GLN A 25 1.11 -32.42 32.34
C GLN A 25 -0.39 -32.42 31.97
N ALA A 26 -1.19 -31.49 32.50
CA ALA A 26 -2.61 -31.40 32.14
C ALA A 26 -3.19 -29.98 32.04
N GLN A 27 -2.37 -28.93 32.08
CA GLN A 27 -2.88 -27.56 32.04
C GLN A 27 -2.10 -26.71 31.05
N ASP A 28 -2.32 -26.96 29.76
CA ASP A 28 -2.52 -25.87 28.81
C ASP A 28 -3.03 -26.44 27.48
N ALA A 29 -4.31 -26.81 27.45
CA ALA A 29 -4.99 -26.94 26.17
C ALA A 29 -5.19 -25.51 25.65
N THR A 30 -4.15 -24.94 25.03
CA THR A 30 -4.28 -23.70 24.27
C THR A 30 -5.27 -24.00 23.15
N VAL A 31 -6.53 -23.63 23.38
CA VAL A 31 -7.57 -23.70 22.35
C VAL A 31 -7.17 -22.67 21.32
N LEU A 32 -6.42 -23.11 20.31
CA LEU A 32 -6.14 -22.33 19.11
C LEU A 32 -7.50 -22.05 18.48
N GLN A 33 -8.04 -20.86 18.76
CA GLN A 33 -9.28 -20.40 18.17
C GLN A 33 -9.04 -20.31 16.67
N THR A 34 -9.46 -21.34 15.93
CA THR A 34 -9.48 -21.30 14.47
C THR A 34 -10.23 -20.04 14.05
N GLU A 35 -9.59 -19.15 13.30
CA GLU A 35 -10.23 -17.95 12.80
C GLU A 35 -11.46 -18.34 11.96
N ASN A 36 -12.65 -18.05 12.48
CA ASN A 36 -13.89 -18.23 11.72
C ASN A 36 -14.00 -17.12 10.68
N VAL A 37 -13.48 -17.40 9.49
CA VAL A 37 -13.39 -16.43 8.40
C VAL A 37 -14.43 -16.74 7.33
N ARG A 38 -15.22 -15.72 6.97
CA ARG A 38 -16.17 -15.79 5.87
C ARG A 38 -15.91 -14.68 4.87
N TYR A 39 -16.06 -15.00 3.58
CA TYR A 39 -16.10 -14.00 2.53
C TYR A 39 -17.54 -13.59 2.22
N ASP A 40 -17.74 -12.30 2.00
CA ASP A 40 -19.02 -11.73 1.60
C ASP A 40 -18.80 -10.55 0.65
N TYR A 41 -19.89 -9.98 0.12
CA TYR A 41 -19.86 -8.80 -0.74
C TYR A 41 -20.51 -7.60 -0.05
N ALA A 42 -19.77 -6.50 -0.02
CA ALA A 42 -20.26 -5.19 0.39
C ALA A 42 -20.66 -4.36 -0.84
N GLN A 43 -21.62 -3.46 -0.64
CA GLN A 43 -22.02 -2.49 -1.65
C GLN A 43 -21.08 -1.29 -1.59
N VAL A 44 -20.45 -0.96 -2.72
CA VAL A 44 -19.59 0.22 -2.80
C VAL A 44 -20.46 1.47 -2.89
N LEU A 45 -20.11 2.49 -2.11
CA LEU A 45 -20.79 3.78 -2.09
C LEU A 45 -19.99 4.84 -2.86
N ARG A 46 -18.67 4.87 -2.68
CA ARG A 46 -17.79 5.86 -3.31
C ARG A 46 -16.38 5.30 -3.49
N VAL A 47 -15.78 5.59 -4.64
CA VAL A 47 -14.36 5.31 -4.94
C VAL A 47 -13.64 6.64 -5.18
N THR A 48 -12.60 6.91 -4.39
CA THR A 48 -11.78 8.13 -4.52
C THR A 48 -10.34 7.76 -4.86
N PRO A 49 -9.83 8.09 -6.06
CA PRO A 49 -8.44 7.80 -6.41
C PRO A 49 -7.48 8.68 -5.60
N VAL A 50 -6.42 8.06 -5.09
CA VAL A 50 -5.31 8.71 -4.40
C VAL A 50 -4.19 8.91 -5.41
N TYR A 51 -3.92 10.16 -5.77
CA TYR A 51 -2.88 10.51 -6.74
C TYR A 51 -1.54 10.79 -6.06
N GLN A 52 -0.46 10.32 -6.67
CA GLN A 52 0.90 10.73 -6.37
C GLN A 52 1.38 11.75 -7.41
N THR A 53 1.88 12.89 -6.94
CA THR A 53 2.60 13.86 -7.77
C THR A 53 4.05 13.41 -7.93
N LEU A 54 4.50 13.29 -9.18
CA LEU A 54 5.87 13.03 -9.58
C LEU A 54 6.41 14.23 -10.35
N ARG A 55 7.63 14.66 -10.05
CA ARG A 55 8.33 15.69 -10.83
C ARG A 55 9.33 15.01 -11.75
N ALA A 56 9.27 15.31 -13.03
CA ALA A 56 10.24 14.81 -14.01
C ALA A 56 10.66 15.92 -14.97
N THR A 57 11.94 15.92 -15.31
CA THR A 57 12.52 16.89 -16.25
C THR A 57 12.52 16.28 -17.64
N ARG A 58 11.77 16.88 -18.57
CA ARG A 58 11.76 16.49 -19.99
C ARG A 58 12.49 17.56 -20.80
N VAL A 59 13.40 17.13 -21.68
CA VAL A 59 14.02 18.05 -22.64
C VAL A 59 13.01 18.37 -23.73
N GLU A 60 12.63 19.63 -23.85
CA GLU A 60 11.77 20.15 -24.92
C GLU A 60 12.56 21.12 -25.80
N GLN A 61 12.28 21.13 -27.11
CA GLN A 61 12.85 22.10 -28.03
C GLN A 61 12.06 23.41 -27.91
N ARG A 62 12.71 24.46 -27.40
CA ARG A 62 12.13 25.80 -27.36
C ARG A 62 12.75 26.63 -28.48
N CYS A 63 11.92 26.95 -29.47
CA CYS A 63 12.30 27.79 -30.61
C CYS A 63 11.84 29.22 -30.37
N GLU A 64 12.72 30.19 -30.59
CA GLU A 64 12.32 31.59 -30.62
C GLU A 64 11.52 31.88 -31.89
N PRO A 65 10.39 32.61 -31.80
CA PRO A 65 9.67 33.03 -32.99
C PRO A 65 10.58 33.95 -33.81
N ALA A 66 10.78 33.63 -35.08
CA ALA A 66 11.54 34.47 -36.00
C ALA A 66 10.95 35.90 -35.95
N LYS A 67 11.82 36.90 -35.70
CA LYS A 67 11.41 38.30 -35.68
C LYS A 67 10.64 38.59 -36.96
N ALA A 68 9.38 39.01 -36.80
CA ALA A 68 8.52 39.34 -37.92
C ALA A 68 9.05 40.63 -38.57
N ASP A 69 9.97 40.50 -39.51
CA ASP A 69 10.41 41.63 -40.31
C ASP A 69 9.20 42.21 -41.05
N SER A 70 9.09 43.53 -40.99
CA SER A 70 8.08 44.34 -41.68
C SER A 70 7.94 43.90 -43.14
N ARG A 71 6.75 44.05 -43.75
CA ARG A 71 6.44 43.56 -45.11
C ARG A 71 7.47 43.95 -46.18
N ILE A 72 8.19 45.04 -45.96
CA ILE A 72 9.28 45.54 -46.82
C ILE A 72 10.56 44.69 -46.69
N GLY A 73 10.88 44.16 -45.50
CA GLY A 73 12.05 43.32 -45.24
C GLY A 73 12.00 41.94 -45.90
N ARG A 74 10.80 41.35 -46.06
CA ARG A 74 10.63 40.04 -46.74
C ARG A 74 11.00 40.09 -48.22
N VAL A 75 10.69 41.19 -48.91
CA VAL A 75 10.95 41.33 -50.34
C VAL A 75 12.46 41.45 -50.60
N VAL A 76 13.16 42.22 -49.75
CA VAL A 76 14.62 42.38 -49.84
C VAL A 76 15.34 41.08 -49.49
N GLY A 77 14.83 40.31 -48.51
CA GLY A 77 15.38 38.99 -48.16
C GLY A 77 15.29 37.97 -49.30
N ALA A 78 14.17 37.95 -50.04
CA ALA A 78 13.96 37.01 -51.16
C ALA A 78 14.92 37.23 -52.33
N VAL A 79 15.19 38.48 -52.70
CA VAL A 79 16.09 38.80 -53.82
C VAL A 79 17.55 38.55 -53.44
N LYS A 80 17.93 38.88 -52.20
CA LYS A 80 19.30 38.63 -51.71
C LYS A 80 19.62 37.13 -51.63
N GLY A 81 18.67 36.31 -51.17
CA GLY A 81 18.84 34.85 -51.09
C GLY A 81 18.98 34.12 -52.43
N ALA A 82 18.55 34.72 -53.54
CA ALA A 82 18.71 34.12 -54.87
C ALA A 82 20.12 34.30 -55.46
N LEU A 83 20.91 35.22 -54.91
CA LEU A 83 22.22 35.61 -55.45
C LEU A 83 23.38 35.13 -54.58
N SER A 84 23.17 35.04 -53.26
CA SER A 84 24.13 34.46 -52.32
C SER A 84 23.70 33.03 -51.97
N ARG A 85 24.44 32.03 -52.47
CA ARG A 85 24.31 30.63 -52.08
C ARG A 85 25.00 30.41 -50.72
N ASP A 86 24.60 31.18 -49.73
CA ASP A 86 24.84 30.87 -48.34
C ASP A 86 23.62 30.07 -47.87
N GLU A 87 23.85 28.85 -47.41
CA GLU A 87 22.85 28.06 -46.71
C GLU A 87 22.44 28.86 -45.48
N VAL A 88 21.38 29.66 -45.61
CA VAL A 88 20.64 30.13 -44.44
C VAL A 88 19.93 28.90 -43.93
N GLU A 89 20.68 28.08 -43.19
CA GLU A 89 20.15 27.34 -42.07
C GLU A 89 19.38 28.35 -41.23
N ALA A 90 18.10 28.54 -41.57
CA ALA A 90 17.10 28.93 -40.63
C ALA A 90 16.94 27.75 -39.64
N GLN A 91 18.03 27.41 -38.95
CA GLN A 91 18.00 26.81 -37.63
C GLN A 91 17.31 27.88 -36.78
N ASN A 92 15.99 27.92 -36.88
CA ASN A 92 15.11 28.81 -36.14
C ASN A 92 15.41 28.58 -34.66
N GLY A 93 16.29 29.38 -34.04
CA GLY A 93 16.94 29.19 -32.73
C GLY A 93 16.24 28.27 -31.73
N CYS A 94 16.25 26.97 -32.01
CA CYS A 94 15.61 25.95 -31.18
C CYS A 94 16.69 25.46 -30.23
N ARG A 95 16.50 25.71 -28.94
CA ARG A 95 17.39 25.21 -27.90
C ARG A 95 16.71 24.08 -27.13
N PRO A 96 17.41 22.96 -26.86
CA PRO A 96 16.92 21.97 -25.90
C PRO A 96 16.91 22.60 -24.51
N VAL A 97 15.72 22.73 -23.92
CA VAL A 97 15.53 23.28 -22.58
C VAL A 97 14.95 22.18 -21.68
N PRO A 98 15.56 21.90 -20.51
CA PRO A 98 14.95 21.03 -19.52
C PRO A 98 13.71 21.72 -18.94
N VAL A 99 12.53 21.15 -19.17
CA VAL A 99 11.27 21.63 -18.62
C VAL A 99 10.82 20.66 -17.51
N GLU A 100 10.64 21.19 -16.31
CA GLU A 100 10.04 20.43 -15.21
C GLU A 100 8.55 20.23 -15.48
N ARG A 101 8.09 18.99 -15.45
CA ARG A 101 6.68 18.64 -15.56
C ARG A 101 6.24 17.88 -14.32
N GLU A 102 5.04 18.23 -13.86
CA GLU A 102 4.35 17.52 -12.80
C GLU A 102 3.45 16.45 -13.40
N PHE A 103 3.67 15.19 -13.04
CA PHE A 103 2.87 14.04 -13.44
C PHE A 103 2.07 13.54 -12.25
N ARG A 104 0.78 13.28 -12.43
CA ARG A 104 -0.09 12.72 -11.38
C ARG A 104 -0.52 11.32 -11.79
N ARG A 105 -0.20 10.31 -10.97
CA ARG A 105 -0.62 8.92 -11.19
C ARG A 105 -1.45 8.41 -10.01
N PRO A 106 -2.57 7.70 -10.23
CA PRO A 106 -3.25 7.01 -9.13
C PRO A 106 -2.34 5.94 -8.54
N ILE A 107 -2.22 5.89 -7.22
CA ILE A 107 -1.43 4.88 -6.50
C ILE A 107 -2.31 3.97 -5.62
N ALA A 108 -3.52 4.43 -5.29
CA ALA A 108 -4.47 3.69 -4.49
C ALA A 108 -5.88 4.24 -4.70
N TYR A 109 -6.87 3.54 -4.15
CA TYR A 109 -8.27 3.93 -4.14
C TYR A 109 -8.79 3.90 -2.71
N ASP A 110 -9.25 5.04 -2.21
CA ASP A 110 -10.00 5.11 -0.97
C ASP A 110 -11.47 4.76 -1.27
N VAL A 111 -11.93 3.65 -0.72
CA VAL A 111 -13.24 3.06 -1.02
C VAL A 111 -14.11 3.14 0.23
N ASP A 112 -15.22 3.87 0.12
CA ASP A 112 -16.27 3.89 1.11
C ASP A 112 -17.33 2.83 0.70
N TYR A 113 -17.63 1.89 1.60
CA TYR A 113 -18.58 0.79 1.34
C TYR A 113 -19.50 0.57 2.54
N VAL A 114 -20.64 -0.10 2.29
CA VAL A 114 -21.60 -0.47 3.31
C VAL A 114 -21.75 -1.98 3.38
N TYR A 115 -21.70 -2.50 4.60
CA TYR A 115 -21.97 -3.90 4.90
C TYR A 115 -22.92 -3.99 6.09
N LYS A 116 -24.04 -4.69 5.91
CA LYS A 116 -25.10 -4.88 6.92
C LYS A 116 -25.52 -3.56 7.62
N GLY A 117 -25.58 -2.46 6.86
CA GLY A 117 -25.98 -1.14 7.34
C GLY A 117 -24.86 -0.30 7.97
N ALA A 118 -23.71 -0.89 8.29
CA ALA A 118 -22.54 -0.16 8.76
C ALA A 118 -21.66 0.31 7.60
N ARG A 119 -21.14 1.54 7.70
CA ARG A 119 -20.25 2.15 6.70
C ARG A 119 -18.81 1.98 7.12
N TYR A 120 -17.97 1.62 6.16
CA TYR A 120 -16.54 1.42 6.34
C TYR A 120 -15.77 2.11 5.22
N ARG A 121 -14.50 2.41 5.49
CA ARG A 121 -13.56 2.94 4.51
C ARG A 121 -12.32 2.07 4.48
N SER A 122 -11.83 1.74 3.30
CA SER A 122 -10.57 1.00 3.14
C SER A 122 -9.81 1.51 1.94
N ARG A 123 -8.48 1.37 1.96
CA ARG A 123 -7.61 1.74 0.86
C ARG A 123 -7.21 0.50 0.07
N LEU A 124 -7.47 0.49 -1.23
CA LEU A 124 -7.19 -0.62 -2.14
C LEU A 124 -6.14 -0.21 -3.19
N ALA A 125 -5.42 -1.20 -3.73
CA ALA A 125 -4.49 -0.97 -4.84
C ALA A 125 -5.21 -0.77 -6.18
N GLU A 126 -6.35 -1.44 -6.35
CA GLU A 126 -7.14 -1.45 -7.58
C GLU A 126 -8.56 -0.95 -7.32
N ASP A 127 -9.24 -0.53 -8.40
CA ASP A 127 -10.63 -0.08 -8.34
C ASP A 127 -11.56 -1.30 -8.16
N PRO A 128 -12.35 -1.39 -7.07
CA PRO A 128 -13.24 -2.52 -6.83
C PRO A 128 -14.53 -2.47 -7.66
N GLY A 129 -14.83 -1.35 -8.33
CA GLY A 129 -16.11 -1.14 -9.01
C GLY A 129 -17.28 -1.06 -8.04
N ASN A 130 -18.41 -1.70 -8.39
CA ASN A 130 -19.67 -1.53 -7.66
C ASN A 130 -19.85 -2.46 -6.45
N ARG A 131 -19.06 -3.54 -6.34
CA ARG A 131 -19.17 -4.52 -5.25
C ARG A 131 -17.79 -4.91 -4.76
N LEU A 132 -17.59 -4.84 -3.44
CA LEU A 132 -16.32 -5.16 -2.81
C LEU A 132 -16.38 -6.52 -2.14
N ARG A 133 -15.45 -7.42 -2.47
CA ARG A 133 -15.29 -8.70 -1.76
C ARG A 133 -14.56 -8.45 -0.44
N ILE A 134 -15.23 -8.72 0.68
CA ILE A 134 -14.69 -8.49 2.04
C ILE A 134 -14.41 -9.80 2.76
N ARG A 135 -13.37 -9.80 3.63
CA ARG A 135 -13.03 -10.91 4.53
C ARG A 135 -13.51 -10.56 5.94
N ILE A 136 -14.41 -11.36 6.48
CA ILE A 136 -15.04 -11.14 7.79
C ILE A 136 -14.47 -12.17 8.76
N GLY A 137 -13.84 -11.70 9.84
CA GLY A 137 -13.46 -12.54 10.98
C GLY A 137 -14.52 -12.44 12.07
N ILE A 138 -14.99 -13.59 12.56
CA ILE A 138 -16.00 -13.66 13.62
C ILE A 138 -15.35 -14.17 14.89
N THR A 139 -15.37 -13.35 15.94
CA THR A 139 -14.88 -13.71 17.26
C THR A 139 -16.02 -13.61 18.26
N PRO A 140 -16.33 -14.67 19.02
CA PRO A 140 -17.41 -14.63 20.00
C PRO A 140 -17.06 -13.69 21.14
N ALA A 141 -18.05 -12.90 21.59
CA ALA A 141 -17.92 -12.11 22.81
C ALA A 141 -18.20 -13.01 24.02
N VAL A 142 -17.15 -13.41 24.74
CA VAL A 142 -17.29 -14.13 26.02
C VAL A 142 -17.45 -13.10 27.15
N PRO A 143 -18.54 -13.18 27.95
CA PRO A 143 -18.64 -12.34 29.14
C PRO A 143 -17.50 -12.69 30.09
N GLY A 144 -16.74 -11.68 30.52
CA GLY A 144 -15.68 -11.87 31.51
C GLY A 144 -16.24 -12.53 32.77
N VAL A 145 -15.48 -13.46 33.34
CA VAL A 145 -15.79 -14.07 34.63
C VAL A 145 -15.92 -12.94 35.65
N ARG A 146 -17.15 -12.68 36.11
CA ARG A 146 -17.39 -11.74 37.21
C ARG A 146 -16.87 -12.40 38.48
N THR A 147 -15.65 -12.05 38.90
CA THR A 147 -15.19 -12.35 40.25
C THR A 147 -16.03 -11.52 41.22
N ARG A 148 -16.77 -12.22 42.08
CA ARG A 148 -17.60 -11.65 43.14
C ARG A 148 -16.79 -11.58 44.42
#